data_AF-A0A7C5CEW6-F1
#
_entry.id   AF-A0A7C5CEW6-F1
#
_cell.length_a   1.000
_cell.length_b   1.000
_cell.length_c   1.000
_cell.angle_alpha   90.00
_cell.angle_beta   90.00
_cell.angle_gamma   90.00
#
_symmetry.space_group_name_H-M   'P 1'
#
loop_
_entity.id
_entity.type
_entity.pdbx_description
1 polymer ?
#
loop_
_entity_poly.entity_id
_entity_poly.type
_entity_poly.pdbx_seq_one_letter_code
_entity_poly.pdbx_strand_id
1 'polypeptide(L)' 'MSSVIFDLDGTLIDSAPDLHAAANKMLAQMGHPSLSK' A
#
# COMPACT_ATOMS: atom_id res chain seq x y z
N MET A 1 29.00 -18.23 -0.86
CA MET A 1 27.59 -18.10 -0.45
C MET A 1 26.84 -17.30 -1.51
N SER A 2 25.56 -17.61 -1.74
CA SER A 2 24.68 -16.82 -2.60
C SER A 2 23.68 -16.06 -1.74
N SER A 3 23.43 -14.80 -2.06
CA SER A 3 22.48 -13.95 -1.35
C SER A 3 21.08 -14.15 -1.92
N VAL A 4 20.06 -14.11 -1.06
CA VAL A 4 18.66 -14.10 -1.46
C VAL A 4 18.07 -12.74 -1.14
N ILE A 5 17.39 -12.15 -2.12
CA ILE A 5 16.70 -10.86 -1.98
C ILE A 5 15.21 -11.14 -2.13
N PHE A 6 14.43 -10.59 -1.21
CA PHE A 6 12.98 -10.62 -1.27
C PHE A 6 12.46 -9.20 -1.48
N ASP A 7 11.41 -9.11 -2.28
CA ASP A 7 10.56 -7.95 -2.30
C ASP A 7 9.77 -7.85 -0.99
N LEU A 8 9.29 -6.66 -0.65
CA LEU A 8 8.56 -6.42 0.59
C LEU A 8 7.05 -6.53 0.36
N ASP A 9 6.50 -5.64 -0.46
CA ASP A 9 5.08 -5.46 -0.65
C ASP A 9 4.47 -6.61 -1.44
N GLY A 10 3.43 -7.23 -0.90
CA GLY A 10 2.78 -8.39 -1.51
C GLY A 10 3.64 -9.67 -1.53
N THR A 11 4.87 -9.62 -1.00
CA THR A 11 5.76 -10.80 -0.86
C THR A 11 5.96 -11.16 0.61
N LEU A 12 6.50 -10.24 1.41
CA LEU A 12 6.69 -10.44 2.85
C LEU A 12 5.57 -9.83 3.68
N ILE A 13 4.91 -8.78 3.18
CA ILE A 13 3.81 -8.08 3.86
C ILE A 13 2.63 -7.91 2.91
N ASP A 14 1.43 -8.24 3.37
CA ASP A 14 0.18 -7.85 2.69
C ASP A 14 -0.14 -6.38 3.01
N SER A 15 0.58 -5.47 2.34
CA SER A 15 0.52 -4.03 2.58
C SER A 15 -0.63 -3.33 1.86
N ALA A 16 -1.39 -4.04 1.01
CA ALA A 16 -2.45 -3.45 0.19
C ALA A 16 -3.54 -2.74 1.02
N PRO A 17 -4.06 -3.29 2.14
CA PRO A 17 -5.08 -2.62 2.94
C PRO A 17 -4.58 -1.30 3.56
N ASP A 18 -3.34 -1.28 4.04
CA ASP A 18 -2.76 -0.12 4.71
C ASP A 18 -2.44 1.00 3.70
N LEU A 19 -1.86 0.64 2.55
CA LEU A 19 -1.60 1.57 1.46
C LEU A 19 -2.92 2.16 0.92
N HIS A 20 -3.96 1.35 0.80
CA HIS A 20 -5.29 1.81 0.41
C HIS A 20 -5.87 2.82 1.41
N ALA A 21 -5.80 2.51 2.71
CA ALA A 21 -6.26 3.41 3.76
C ALA A 21 -5.49 4.75 3.76
N ALA A 22 -4.17 4.71 3.61
CA ALA A 22 -3.32 5.89 3.53
C ALA A 22 -3.65 6.75 2.29
N ALA A 23 -3.84 6.13 1.13
CA ALA A 23 -4.22 6.81 -0.11
C ALA A 23 -5.58 7.49 0.03
N ASN A 24 -6.57 6.81 0.60
CA ASN A 24 -7.90 7.40 0.83
C ASN A 24 -7.85 8.56 1.84
N LYS A 25 -7.01 8.47 2.86
CA LYS A 25 -6.79 9.60 3.79
C LYS A 25 -6.24 10.82 3.06
N MET A 26 -5.27 10.63 2.15
CA MET A 26 -4.73 11.71 1.33
C MET A 26 -5.79 12.31 0.39
N LEU A 27 -6.56 11.48 -0.31
CA LEU A 27 -7.62 11.92 -1.22
C LEU A 27 -8.68 12.75 -0.49
N ALA A 28 -9.09 12.33 0.70
CA ALA A 28 -10.02 13.06 1.53
C ALA A 28 -9.49 14.46 1.91
N GLN A 29 -8.20 14.58 2.24
CA GLN A 29 -7.57 15.87 2.53
C GLN A 29 -7.55 16.82 1.32
N MET A 30 -7.53 16.26 0.12
CA MET A 30 -7.56 17.01 -1.14
C MET A 30 -8.98 17.25 -1.67
N GLY A 31 -10.03 16.80 -0.97
CA GLY A 31 -11.42 16.94 -1.40
C GLY A 31 -11.83 16.01 -2.54
N HIS A 32 -11.08 14.91 -2.75
CA HIS A 32 -11.38 13.89 -3.75
C HIS A 32 -12.15 12.71 -3.15
N PRO A 33 -12.95 11.99 -3.97
CA PRO A 33 -13.62 10.77 -3.52
C PRO A 33 -12.63 9.65 -3.20
N SER A 34 -13.03 8.73 -2.32
CA SER A 34 -12.26 7.54 -1.97
C SER A 34 -12.24 6.51 -3.10
N LEU A 35 -11.16 5.74 -3.18
CA LEU A 35 -11.05 4.55 -4.02
C LEU A 35 -11.82 3.41 -3.37
N SER A 36 -12.48 2.58 -4.18
CA SER A 36 -13.38 1.52 -3.70
C SER A 36 -12.73 0.12 -3.66
N LYS A 37 -11.45 0.03 -3.99
CA LYS A 37 -10.77 -1.23 -4.31
C LYS A 37 -9.49 -1.41 -3.52
#